data_AF-A0A662JR75-F1
#
_entry.id   AF-A0A662JR75-F1
#
_cell.length_a   1.000
_cell.length_b   1.000
_cell.length_c   1.000
_cell.angle_alpha   90.00
_cell.angle_beta   90.00
_cell.angle_gamma   90.00
#
_symmetry.space_group_name_H-M   'P 1'
#
loop_
_entity.id
_entity.type
_entity.pdbx_description
1 polymer ?
#
loop_
_entity_poly.entity_id
_entity_poly.type
_entity_poly.pdbx_seq_one_letter_code
_entity_poly.pdbx_strand_id
1 'polypeptide(L)' 'MLIRRGMGRMRAYELIRKCVRKSLIEDKDLIEVLWEEPEVRGIIKDRKELEECMNPSNFIGEAPRIVDRVLEMTRRELYS' A
#
# COMPACT_ATOMS: atom_id res chain seq x y z
N MET A 1 4.77 2.14 0.53
CA MET A 1 4.34 3.34 1.25
C MET A 1 5.47 4.01 2.04
N LEU A 2 6.04 3.36 3.06
CA LEU A 2 7.11 3.94 3.92
C LEU A 2 8.34 4.40 3.13
N ILE A 3 8.71 3.64 2.09
CA ILE A 3 9.82 3.99 1.18
C ILE A 3 9.57 5.31 0.44
N ARG A 4 8.33 5.55 0.00
CA ARG A 4 7.95 6.81 -0.69
C ARG A 4 8.07 8.02 0.24
N ARG A 5 8.06 7.80 1.56
CA ARG A 5 8.18 8.84 2.59
C ARG A 5 9.59 8.89 3.21
N GLY A 6 10.60 8.34 2.54
CA GLY A 6 12.01 8.50 2.90
C GLY A 6 12.63 7.38 3.74
N MET A 7 11.88 6.36 4.14
CA MET A 7 12.45 5.20 4.83
C MET A 7 13.24 4.31 3.86
N GLY A 8 14.46 3.91 4.24
CA GLY A 8 15.25 2.96 3.46
C GLY A 8 14.53 1.63 3.23
N ARG A 9 14.67 1.02 2.04
CA ARG A 9 13.95 -0.21 1.65
C ARG A 9 14.13 -1.35 2.65
N MET A 10 15.36 -1.59 3.10
CA MET A 10 15.67 -2.65 4.06
C MET A 10 15.00 -2.39 5.40
N ARG A 11 15.08 -1.16 5.91
CA ARG A 11 14.42 -0.79 7.18
C ARG A 11 12.90 -0.91 7.09
N ALA A 12 12.31 -0.46 5.97
CA ALA A 12 10.88 -0.61 5.74
C ALA A 12 10.45 -2.08 5.74
N TYR A 13 11.22 -2.95 5.08
CA TYR A 13 10.93 -4.39 5.06
C TYR A 13 11.01 -5.02 6.46
N GLU A 14 12.07 -4.72 7.22
CA GLU A 14 12.23 -5.22 8.59
C GLU A 14 11.10 -4.75 9.51
N LEU A 15 10.75 -3.47 9.46
CA LEU A 15 9.68 -2.88 10.27
C LEU A 15 8.33 -3.55 9.99
N ILE A 16 7.99 -3.72 8.70
CA ILE A 16 6.75 -4.41 8.30
C ILE A 16 6.77 -5.86 8.77
N ARG A 17 7.87 -6.61 8.60
CA ARG A 17 7.96 -7.99 9.10
C ARG A 17 7.79 -8.09 10.61
N LYS A 18 8.37 -7.16 11.36
CA LYS A 18 8.19 -7.08 12.82
C LYS A 18 6.71 -6.90 13.16
N CYS A 19 6.03 -5.95 12.51
CA CYS A 19 4.61 -5.68 12.75
C CYS A 19 3.70 -6.86 12.38
N VAL A 20 3.95 -7.52 11.24
CA VAL A 20 3.20 -8.73 10.84
C VAL A 20 3.36 -9.85 11.86
N ARG A 21 4.59 -10.12 12.34
CA ARG A 21 4.79 -11.13 13.37
C ARG A 21 4.07 -10.79 14.66
N LYS A 22 4.14 -9.53 15.10
CA LYS A 22 3.46 -9.07 16.31
C LYS A 22 1.93 -9.22 16.19
N SER A 23 1.35 -8.81 15.06
CA SER A 23 -0.07 -8.99 14.74
C SER A 23 -0.51 -10.45 14.85
N LEU A 24 0.29 -11.38 14.32
CA LEU A 24 -0.01 -12.81 14.40
C LEU A 24 0.11 -13.38 15.82
N ILE A 25 1.12 -12.96 16.60
CA ILE A 25 1.35 -13.44 17.96
C ILE A 25 0.28 -12.92 18.93
N GLU A 26 -0.12 -11.67 18.76
CA GLU A 26 -1.06 -10.98 19.65
C GLU A 26 -2.53 -11.10 19.19
N ASP A 27 -2.80 -11.80 18.10
CA ASP A 27 -4.13 -11.91 17.46
C ASP A 27 -4.81 -10.54 17.26
N LYS A 28 -4.02 -9.61 16.72
CA LYS A 28 -4.41 -8.20 16.56
C LYS A 28 -4.35 -7.80 15.10
N ASP A 29 -5.28 -6.96 14.66
CA ASP A 29 -5.27 -6.45 13.29
C ASP A 29 -3.93 -5.74 12.99
N LEU A 30 -3.35 -6.05 11.82
CA LEU A 30 -2.08 -5.48 11.39
C LEU A 30 -2.11 -3.96 11.36
N ILE A 31 -3.25 -3.34 11.05
CA ILE A 31 -3.37 -1.90 10.98
C ILE A 31 -3.22 -1.25 12.35
N GLU A 32 -3.74 -1.88 13.40
CA GLU A 32 -3.58 -1.40 14.77
C GLU A 32 -2.13 -1.53 15.20
N VAL A 33 -1.49 -2.65 14.89
CA VAL A 33 -0.08 -2.87 15.20
C VAL A 33 0.82 -1.85 14.51
N LEU A 34 0.54 -1.55 13.24
CA LEU A 34 1.26 -0.51 12.49
C LEU A 34 0.99 0.88 13.06
N TRP A 35 -0.25 1.17 13.48
CA TRP A 35 -0.60 2.45 14.06
C TRP A 35 0.06 2.69 15.42
N GLU A 36 0.29 1.64 16.19
CA GLU A 36 0.99 1.70 17.48
C GLU A 36 2.51 1.77 17.35
N GLU A 37 3.08 1.42 16.18
CA GLU A 37 4.52 1.41 15.97
C GLU A 37 5.07 2.84 15.84
N PRO A 38 5.96 3.29 16.77
CA PRO A 38 6.44 4.67 16.79
C PRO A 38 7.12 5.12 15.50
N GLU A 39 7.87 4.24 14.82
CA GLU A 39 8.50 4.57 13.53
C GLU A 39 7.47 4.82 12.42
N VAL A 40 6.36 4.08 12.44
CA VAL A 40 5.25 4.31 11.50
C VAL A 40 4.56 5.63 11.81
N ARG A 41 4.26 5.92 13.09
CA ARG A 41 3.72 7.22 13.54
C ARG A 41 4.67 8.40 13.32
N GLY A 42 5.98 8.12 13.27
CA GLY A 42 7.01 9.07 12.87
C GLY A 42 6.80 9.58 11.44
N ILE A 43 6.32 8.71 10.55
CA ILE A 43 6.21 8.93 9.10
C ILE A 43 4.79 9.25 8.64
N ILE A 44 3.79 8.59 9.23
CA ILE A 44 2.37 8.77 8.93
C ILE A 44 1.68 9.43 10.12
N LYS A 45 1.13 10.62 9.90
CA LYS A 45 0.51 11.40 10.98
C LYS A 45 -0.99 11.16 11.11
N ASP A 46 -1.65 10.72 10.05
CA ASP A 46 -3.08 10.42 10.03
C ASP A 46 -3.35 8.91 9.90
N ARG A 47 -4.30 8.40 10.68
CA ARG A 47 -4.68 6.99 10.65
C ARG A 47 -5.40 6.63 9.36
N LYS A 48 -6.23 7.56 8.86
CA LYS A 48 -6.95 7.35 7.59
C LYS A 48 -5.99 7.19 6.42
N GLU A 49 -4.90 7.94 6.43
CA GLU A 49 -3.84 7.80 5.42
C GLU A 49 -3.19 6.41 5.46
N LEU A 50 -3.00 5.81 6.65
CA LEU A 50 -2.51 4.43 6.78
C LEU A 50 -3.55 3.42 6.26
N GLU A 51 -4.82 3.59 6.62
CA GLU A 51 -5.95 2.77 6.16
C GLU A 51 -6.08 2.79 4.63
N GLU A 52 -6.01 3.97 4.02
CA GLU A 52 -6.02 4.12 2.56
C GLU A 52 -4.83 3.40 1.90
N CYS A 53 -3.64 3.45 2.52
CA CYS A 53 -2.46 2.76 2.00
C CYS A 53 -2.57 1.24 2.09
N MET A 54 -3.41 0.72 2.99
CA MET A 54 -3.66 -0.72 3.16
C MET A 54 -4.89 -1.20 2.38
N ASN A 55 -5.64 -0.30 1.74
CA ASN A 55 -6.78 -0.68 0.90
C ASN A 55 -6.30 -1.46 -0.34
N PRO A 56 -6.74 -2.72 -0.54
CA PRO A 56 -6.34 -3.53 -1.70
C PRO A 56 -6.66 -2.89 -3.06
N SER A 57 -7.73 -2.10 -3.14
CA SER A 57 -8.14 -1.39 -4.35
C SER A 57 -7.09 -0.39 -4.82
N ASN A 58 -6.26 0.11 -3.90
CA ASN A 58 -5.17 1.03 -4.20
C ASN A 58 -3.88 0.30 -4.63
N PHE A 59 -3.86 -1.03 -4.64
CA PHE A 59 -2.70 -1.86 -4.97
C PHE A 59 -2.81 -2.59 -6.31
N ILE A 60 -3.63 -2.07 -7.23
CA ILE A 60 -3.81 -2.65 -8.58
C ILE A 60 -2.86 -2.07 -9.64
N GLY A 61 -2.00 -1.13 -9.24
CA GLY A 61 -0.98 -0.53 -10.11
C GLY A 61 -1.58 0.13 -11.36
N GLU A 62 -1.03 -0.21 -12.53
CA GLU A 62 -1.44 0.35 -13.81
C GLU A 62 -2.64 -0.36 -14.44
N ALA A 63 -3.26 -1.33 -13.76
CA ALA A 63 -4.32 -2.15 -14.35
C ALA A 63 -5.45 -1.32 -15.00
N PRO A 64 -6.00 -0.27 -14.37
CA PRO A 64 -7.03 0.56 -15.02
C PRO A 64 -6.52 1.22 -16.30
N ARG A 65 -5.32 1.82 -16.26
CA ARG A 65 -4.70 2.49 -17.40
C ARG A 65 -4.39 1.53 -18.55
N ILE A 66 -4.03 0.29 -18.23
CA ILE A 66 -3.83 -0.76 -19.24
C ILE A 66 -5.15 -1.09 -19.92
N VAL A 67 -6.22 -1.30 -19.15
CA VAL A 67 -7.56 -1.58 -19.69
C VAL A 67 -8.04 -0.44 -20.58
N ASP A 68 -7.90 0.81 -20.13
CA ASP A 68 -8.29 2.00 -20.92
C ASP A 68 -7.56 2.06 -22.26
N ARG A 69 -6.25 1.79 -22.28
CA ARG A 69 -5.46 1.76 -23.51
C ARG A 69 -5.92 0.68 -24.47
N VAL A 70 -6.20 -0.53 -23.97
CA VAL A 70 -6.70 -1.63 -24.81
C VAL A 70 -8.04 -1.27 -25.44
N LEU A 71 -8.97 -0.71 -24.65
CA LEU A 71 -10.28 -0.28 -25.16
C LEU A 71 -10.15 0.83 -26.22
N GLU A 72 -9.24 1.77 -26.02
CA GLU A 72 -8.99 2.84 -27.00
C GLU A 72 -8.40 2.28 -28.31
N MET A 73 -7.45 1.35 -28.23
CA MET A 73 -6.89 0.67 -29.39
C MET A 73 -7.97 -0.07 -30.19
N THR A 74 -8.79 -0.88 -29.50
CA THR A 74 -9.87 -1.62 -30.15
C THR A 74 -10.90 -0.71 -30.80
N ARG A 75 -11.25 0.43 -30.17
CA ARG A 75 -12.16 1.41 -30.79
C ARG A 75 -11.55 2.02 -32.04
N ARG A 76 -10.26 2.34 -32.03
CA ARG A 76 -9.57 2.89 -33.22
C ARG A 76 -9.58 1.89 -34.37
N GLU A 77 -9.35 0.60 -34.10
CA GLU A 77 -9.37 -0.45 -35.14
C GLU A 77 -10.77 -0.72 -35.70
N LEU A 78 -11.82 -0.66 -34.88
CA LEU A 78 -13.20 -0.91 -35.32
C LEU A 78 -13.82 0.25 -36.12
N TYR A 79 -13.30 1.47 -35.96
CA TYR A 79 -13.83 2.68 -36.58
C TYR A 79 -12.83 3.37 -37.52
N SER A 80 -11.71 2.72 -37.86
CA SER A 80 -10.79 3.10 -38.96
C SER A 80 -11.18 2.43 -40.27
#